data_AF-A0A445B666-F1
#
_entry.id   AF-A0A445B666-F1
#
_cell.length_a   1.000
_cell.length_b   1.000
_cell.length_c   1.000
_cell.angle_alpha   90.00
_cell.angle_beta   90.00
_cell.angle_gamma   90.00
#
_symmetry.space_group_name_H-M   'P 1'
#
loop_
_entity.id
_entity.type
_entity.pdbx_description
1 polymer ?
#
loop_
_entity_poly.entity_id
_entity_poly.type
_entity_poly.pdbx_seq_one_letter_code
_entity_poly.pdbx_strand_id
1 'polypeptide(L)'
;MKAQLHQESEGSDEEDDDMEFKKQNKGSASTHQKQLEKIQSKMEQMEKANLEPKAWNMQGEVTAAKRPKNSALEVDLDFKHNVRPAPVITEEVTASIEDMIKKRITEDYNKSKKGLAEIYEASVLFKKLGLKLDALAHFSFAPKPVVEDILHLWAVAVSDAAMLAPQEVFEGKGDIKEETELTKEESKRRRANKKRRFKAAAVKRTGKKVQEGALPNQMNGNFFRITCSI
;
A
#
# COMPACT_ATOMS: atom_id res chain seq x y z
N MET A 1 -81.80 -20.88 14.93
CA MET A 1 -82.91 -21.22 15.85
C MET A 1 -82.54 -20.70 17.23
N LYS A 2 -83.48 -20.02 17.93
CA LYS A 2 -83.25 -19.24 19.19
C LYS A 2 -82.31 -18.03 18.95
N ALA A 3 -82.53 -16.79 19.42
CA ALA A 3 -83.14 -16.23 20.66
C ALA A 3 -82.25 -16.44 21.90
N GLN A 4 -82.04 -15.51 22.85
CA GLN A 4 -82.72 -14.25 23.29
C GLN A 4 -81.62 -13.26 23.85
N LEU A 5 -81.77 -11.96 24.18
CA LEU A 5 -82.84 -10.91 24.14
C LEU A 5 -82.15 -9.49 24.17
N HIS A 6 -82.95 -8.40 24.25
CA HIS A 6 -82.69 -7.00 24.66
C HIS A 6 -81.83 -6.76 25.93
N GLN A 7 -81.44 -5.53 26.35
CA GLN A 7 -81.70 -4.11 25.92
C GLN A 7 -80.42 -3.29 26.29
N GLU A 8 -79.85 -2.36 25.50
CA GLU A 8 -80.34 -1.04 25.01
C GLU A 8 -80.51 0.06 26.07
N SER A 9 -79.68 1.11 25.94
CA SER A 9 -79.80 2.52 26.38
C SER A 9 -78.41 3.15 26.15
N GLU A 10 -78.13 3.61 24.93
CA GLU A 10 -78.21 5.02 24.52
C GLU A 10 -77.18 5.92 25.22
N GLY A 11 -76.35 6.58 24.40
CA GLY A 11 -75.47 7.66 24.83
C GLY A 11 -75.96 8.98 24.23
N SER A 12 -75.69 10.08 24.92
CA SER A 12 -75.88 11.44 24.43
C SER A 12 -74.72 12.28 24.96
N ASP A 13 -73.84 12.71 24.08
CA ASP A 13 -73.03 13.91 24.32
C ASP A 13 -73.92 15.13 24.04
N GLU A 14 -73.87 16.16 24.90
CA GLU A 14 -73.85 17.58 24.55
C GLU A 14 -73.58 18.41 25.83
N GLU A 15 -73.33 19.71 25.67
CA GLU A 15 -72.34 20.43 26.50
C GLU A 15 -72.90 21.36 27.60
N ASP A 16 -71.97 21.89 28.42
CA ASP A 16 -72.03 23.06 29.31
C ASP A 16 -73.07 23.14 30.45
N ASP A 17 -72.54 23.19 31.69
CA ASP A 17 -73.03 24.10 32.74
C ASP A 17 -71.90 24.43 33.75
N ASP A 18 -71.67 25.72 34.05
CA ASP A 18 -70.48 26.21 34.77
C ASP A 18 -70.71 26.35 36.29
N MET A 19 -70.05 25.51 37.10
CA MET A 19 -70.26 25.44 38.56
C MET A 19 -68.97 25.34 39.38
N GLU A 20 -68.48 26.50 39.82
CA GLU A 20 -67.41 26.66 40.82
C GLU A 20 -67.74 25.94 42.14
N PHE A 21 -66.96 24.92 42.55
CA PHE A 21 -67.05 24.39 43.92
C PHE A 21 -65.71 24.16 44.64
N LYS A 22 -65.51 24.95 45.69
CA LYS A 22 -64.61 24.72 46.84
C LYS A 22 -63.10 24.60 46.54
N LYS A 23 -62.47 25.77 46.41
CA LYS A 23 -61.09 26.02 46.89
C LYS A 23 -61.02 25.84 48.42
N GLN A 24 -61.03 24.60 48.91
CA GLN A 24 -61.00 24.32 50.34
C GLN A 24 -59.71 24.84 50.97
N ASN A 25 -59.87 25.61 52.06
CA ASN A 25 -58.78 26.14 52.86
C ASN A 25 -58.07 24.99 53.61
N LYS A 26 -57.10 24.34 52.94
CA LYS A 26 -56.15 23.43 53.60
C LYS A 26 -55.33 24.25 54.59
N GLY A 27 -55.80 24.31 55.84
CA GLY A 27 -55.07 24.91 56.96
C GLY A 27 -53.62 24.47 56.93
N SER A 28 -52.71 25.44 56.95
CA SER A 28 -51.38 25.29 56.34
C SER A 28 -50.58 24.16 57.00
N ALA A 29 -50.57 23.00 56.33
CA ALA A 29 -50.04 21.76 56.90
C ALA A 29 -48.65 21.95 57.56
N SER A 30 -48.47 21.32 58.72
CA SER A 30 -47.25 21.46 59.54
C SER A 30 -45.97 21.30 58.70
N THR A 31 -44.89 21.97 59.08
CA THR A 31 -43.60 21.87 58.37
C THR A 31 -43.15 20.41 58.23
N HIS A 32 -43.33 19.61 59.28
CA HIS A 32 -43.09 18.16 59.26
C HIS A 32 -44.10 17.41 58.36
N GLN A 33 -45.39 17.75 58.40
CA GLN A 33 -46.41 17.13 57.56
C GLN A 33 -46.11 17.31 56.06
N LYS A 34 -45.75 18.53 55.63
CA LYS A 34 -45.33 18.83 54.26
C LYS A 34 -44.03 18.13 53.87
N GLN A 35 -43.12 17.93 54.81
CA GLN A 35 -41.91 17.15 54.60
C GLN A 35 -42.24 15.66 54.42
N LEU A 36 -43.11 15.08 55.26
CA LEU A 36 -43.58 13.70 55.11
C LEU A 36 -44.30 13.49 53.77
N GLU A 37 -45.24 14.36 53.40
CA GLU A 37 -45.94 14.28 52.10
C GLU A 37 -44.96 14.34 50.92
N LYS A 38 -43.94 15.20 50.98
CA LYS A 38 -42.89 15.29 49.96
C LYS A 38 -41.94 14.07 49.97
N ILE A 39 -41.68 13.47 51.12
CA ILE A 39 -40.88 12.25 51.26
C ILE A 39 -41.65 11.05 50.73
N GLN A 40 -42.94 10.90 51.09
CA GLN A 40 -43.83 9.83 50.61
C GLN A 40 -44.05 9.91 49.10
N SER A 41 -44.34 11.10 48.56
CA SER A 41 -44.45 11.27 47.11
C SER A 41 -43.14 10.94 46.39
N LYS A 42 -41.97 11.21 47.00
CA LYS A 42 -40.68 10.77 46.48
C LYS A 42 -40.45 9.26 46.62
N MET A 43 -40.90 8.63 47.71
CA MET A 43 -40.85 7.17 47.90
C MET A 43 -41.66 6.47 46.80
N GLU A 44 -42.91 6.88 46.61
CA GLU A 44 -43.81 6.38 45.56
C GLU A 44 -43.20 6.55 44.15
N GLN A 45 -42.60 7.71 43.84
CA GLN A 45 -41.88 7.94 42.59
C GLN A 45 -40.67 7.00 42.40
N MET A 46 -39.90 6.75 43.47
CA MET A 46 -38.75 5.83 43.42
C MET A 46 -39.18 4.36 43.35
N GLU A 47 -40.23 3.96 44.06
CA GLU A 47 -40.83 2.63 44.01
C GLU A 47 -41.38 2.33 42.62
N LYS A 48 -42.14 3.27 42.03
CA LYS A 48 -42.61 3.18 40.64
C LYS A 48 -41.45 3.05 39.65
N ALA A 49 -40.42 3.90 39.76
CA ALA A 49 -39.25 3.84 38.88
C ALA A 49 -38.40 2.56 39.05
N ASN A 50 -38.52 1.84 40.17
CA ASN A 50 -37.90 0.53 40.39
C ASN A 50 -38.78 -0.64 39.90
N LEU A 51 -40.10 -0.47 39.83
CA LEU A 51 -41.05 -1.43 39.28
C LEU A 51 -41.09 -1.39 37.74
N GLU A 52 -40.88 -0.22 37.15
CA GLU A 52 -40.81 -0.05 35.70
C GLU A 52 -39.56 -0.72 35.07
N PRO A 53 -39.65 -1.25 33.84
CA PRO A 53 -38.54 -1.93 33.20
C PRO A 53 -37.40 -0.94 32.90
N LYS A 54 -36.20 -1.24 33.41
CA LYS A 54 -34.99 -0.42 33.22
C LYS A 54 -34.75 -0.10 31.74
N ALA A 55 -34.28 1.11 31.45
CA ALA A 55 -33.93 1.55 30.10
C ALA A 55 -32.96 0.59 29.39
N TRP A 56 -33.02 0.54 28.06
CA TRP A 56 -32.31 -0.46 27.25
C TRP A 56 -30.78 -0.43 27.40
N ASN A 57 -30.19 0.71 27.76
CA ASN A 57 -28.76 0.85 28.05
C ASN A 57 -28.36 0.30 29.44
N MET A 58 -29.32 0.10 30.34
CA MET A 58 -29.15 -0.46 31.69
C MET A 58 -29.51 -1.96 31.76
N GLN A 59 -29.79 -2.59 30.63
CA GLN A 59 -30.05 -4.04 30.51
C GLN A 59 -28.86 -4.73 29.81
N GLY A 60 -28.52 -5.95 30.26
CA GLY A 60 -27.57 -6.81 29.54
C GLY A 60 -28.19 -7.44 28.29
N GLU A 61 -27.34 -7.86 27.35
CA GLU A 61 -27.70 -8.74 26.22
C GLU A 61 -28.87 -8.22 25.34
N VAL A 62 -28.91 -6.90 25.13
CA VAL A 62 -29.99 -6.22 24.41
C VAL A 62 -29.89 -6.42 22.91
N THR A 63 -30.82 -7.21 22.37
CA THR A 63 -31.01 -7.43 20.94
C THR A 63 -31.44 -6.14 20.23
N ALA A 64 -31.04 -5.96 18.96
CA ALA A 64 -31.32 -4.76 18.18
C ALA A 64 -32.82 -4.40 18.03
N ALA A 65 -33.74 -5.36 18.23
CA ALA A 65 -35.19 -5.14 18.21
C ALA A 65 -35.80 -4.66 19.55
N LYS A 66 -35.08 -4.78 20.68
CA LYS A 66 -35.54 -4.33 22.01
C LYS A 66 -35.24 -2.84 22.27
N ARG A 67 -34.27 -2.27 21.56
CA ARG A 67 -33.90 -0.85 21.64
C ARG A 67 -34.64 -0.03 20.58
N PRO A 68 -34.85 1.28 20.77
CA PRO A 68 -35.39 2.14 19.72
C PRO A 68 -34.45 2.20 18.50
N LYS A 69 -34.99 2.62 17.35
CA LYS A 69 -34.18 2.87 16.15
C LYS A 69 -33.20 4.02 16.43
N ASN A 70 -31.98 3.90 15.92
CA ASN A 70 -30.89 4.89 16.00
C ASN A 70 -30.34 5.26 17.39
N SER A 71 -30.97 4.89 18.52
CA SER A 71 -30.46 5.25 19.87
C SER A 71 -29.05 4.74 20.23
N ALA A 72 -28.47 3.85 19.43
CA ALA A 72 -27.06 3.48 19.52
C ALA A 72 -26.07 4.57 19.03
N LEU A 73 -26.57 5.68 18.46
CA LEU A 73 -25.82 6.88 18.09
C LEU A 73 -25.97 8.00 19.14
N GLU A 74 -26.91 7.86 20.08
CA GLU A 74 -27.26 8.86 21.11
C GLU A 74 -26.56 8.59 22.45
N VAL A 75 -26.01 7.38 22.63
CA VAL A 75 -25.39 6.91 23.86
C VAL A 75 -23.93 6.57 23.58
N ASP A 76 -23.02 7.24 24.28
CA ASP A 76 -21.59 6.92 24.26
C ASP A 76 -21.37 5.51 24.85
N LEU A 77 -20.94 4.57 23.99
CA LEU A 77 -20.69 3.18 24.36
C LEU A 77 -19.24 2.81 24.01
N ASP A 78 -18.42 2.57 25.04
CA ASP A 78 -17.04 2.10 24.86
C ASP A 78 -17.00 0.66 24.34
N PHE A 79 -16.28 0.43 23.24
CA PHE A 79 -16.04 -0.92 22.70
C PHE A 79 -14.60 -1.12 22.20
N LYS A 80 -14.10 -2.34 22.40
CA LYS A 80 -12.73 -2.72 22.03
C LYS A 80 -12.64 -3.01 20.53
N HIS A 81 -11.83 -2.24 19.82
CA HIS A 81 -11.44 -2.54 18.44
C HIS A 81 -10.35 -3.62 18.42
N ASN A 82 -10.54 -4.67 17.61
CA ASN A 82 -9.61 -5.79 17.50
C ASN A 82 -8.37 -5.50 16.60
N VAL A 83 -8.46 -4.47 15.75
CA VAL A 83 -7.44 -4.14 14.75
C VAL A 83 -7.13 -2.64 14.86
N ARG A 84 -5.85 -2.28 14.72
CA ARG A 84 -5.45 -0.86 14.61
C ARG A 84 -5.98 -0.29 13.29
N PRO A 85 -6.63 0.89 13.27
CA PRO A 85 -7.03 1.51 12.02
C PRO A 85 -5.82 1.77 11.13
N ALA A 86 -6.02 1.76 9.81
CA ALA A 86 -4.95 2.08 8.86
C ALA A 86 -4.45 3.52 9.13
N PRO A 87 -3.13 3.75 9.15
CA PRO A 87 -2.59 5.08 9.42
C PRO A 87 -2.97 6.04 8.28
N VAL A 88 -3.50 7.20 8.64
CA VAL A 88 -3.78 8.29 7.69
C VAL A 88 -2.45 8.88 7.24
N ILE A 89 -2.32 9.15 5.94
CA ILE A 89 -1.13 9.78 5.36
C ILE A 89 -1.18 11.28 5.69
N THR A 90 -0.46 11.69 6.73
CA THR A 90 -0.30 13.11 7.11
C THR A 90 0.95 13.71 6.48
N GLU A 91 0.94 15.04 6.30
CA GLU A 91 2.02 15.78 5.65
C GLU A 91 3.37 15.62 6.38
N GLU A 92 3.34 15.57 7.72
CA GLU A 92 4.49 15.30 8.58
C GLU A 92 5.15 13.93 8.29
N VAL A 93 4.34 12.90 8.08
CA VAL A 93 4.82 11.55 7.77
C VAL A 93 5.43 11.51 6.37
N THR A 94 4.84 12.19 5.40
CA THR A 94 5.43 12.30 4.05
C THR A 94 6.75 13.09 4.05
N ALA A 95 6.85 14.20 4.79
CA ALA A 95 8.09 14.96 4.92
C ALA A 95 9.22 14.13 5.55
N SER A 96 8.92 13.36 6.60
CA SER A 96 9.86 12.43 7.23
C SER A 96 10.36 11.34 6.27
N ILE A 97 9.45 10.80 5.42
CA ILE A 97 9.80 9.83 4.38
C ILE A 97 10.69 10.45 3.30
N GLU A 98 10.37 11.67 2.83
CA GLU A 98 11.23 12.38 1.87
C GLU A 98 12.64 12.60 2.41
N ASP A 99 12.78 13.04 3.65
CA ASP A 99 14.09 13.31 4.24
C ASP A 99 14.92 12.05 4.44
N MET A 100 14.28 10.91 4.71
CA MET A 100 14.92 9.59 4.67
C MET A 100 15.38 9.23 3.24
N ILE A 101 14.62 9.57 2.20
CA ILE A 101 14.98 9.33 0.79
C ILE A 101 16.15 10.24 0.37
N LYS A 102 16.08 11.54 0.65
CA LYS A 102 17.14 12.54 0.39
C LYS A 102 18.48 12.10 1.03
N LYS A 103 18.45 11.63 2.28
CA LYS A 103 19.63 11.09 2.99
C LYS A 103 20.23 9.87 2.28
N ARG A 104 19.43 8.86 1.93
CA ARG A 104 19.91 7.64 1.23
C ARG A 104 20.56 7.94 -0.12
N ILE A 105 19.92 8.76 -0.95
CA ILE A 105 20.46 9.17 -2.27
C ILE A 105 21.83 9.88 -2.10
N THR A 106 21.96 10.71 -1.07
CA THR A 106 23.21 11.42 -0.75
C THR A 106 24.31 10.45 -0.28
N GLU A 107 23.97 9.47 0.55
CA GLU A 107 24.89 8.45 1.05
C GLU A 107 25.40 7.53 -0.08
N ASP A 108 24.51 6.99 -0.92
CA ASP A 108 24.88 6.12 -2.05
C ASP A 108 25.76 6.85 -3.09
N TYR A 109 25.44 8.12 -3.39
CA TYR A 109 26.26 8.96 -4.26
C TYR A 109 27.68 9.17 -3.69
N ASN A 110 27.79 9.51 -2.40
CA ASN A 110 29.07 9.70 -1.74
C ASN A 110 29.88 8.40 -1.65
N LYS A 111 29.23 7.26 -1.40
CA LYS A 111 29.83 5.93 -1.35
C LYS A 111 30.42 5.51 -2.70
N SER A 112 29.68 5.72 -3.79
CA SER A 112 30.16 5.53 -5.17
C SER A 112 31.37 6.42 -5.47
N LYS A 113 31.26 7.72 -5.17
CA LYS A 113 32.33 8.71 -5.39
C LYS A 113 33.61 8.38 -4.62
N LYS A 114 33.51 7.86 -3.39
CA LYS A 114 34.66 7.45 -2.58
C LYS A 114 35.41 6.28 -3.22
N GLY A 115 34.70 5.23 -3.64
CA GLY A 115 35.32 4.07 -4.30
C GLY A 115 36.04 4.45 -5.59
N LEU A 116 35.48 5.36 -6.40
CA LEU A 116 36.13 5.87 -7.60
C LEU A 116 37.43 6.66 -7.30
N ALA A 117 37.46 7.43 -6.21
CA ALA A 117 38.68 8.13 -5.78
C ALA A 117 39.77 7.16 -5.32
N GLU A 118 39.42 6.16 -4.49
CA GLU A 118 40.35 5.12 -4.02
C GLU A 118 40.94 4.30 -5.18
N ILE A 119 40.13 3.94 -6.17
CA ILE A 119 40.59 3.27 -7.41
C ILE A 119 41.52 4.17 -8.22
N TYR A 120 41.19 5.47 -8.36
CA TYR A 120 42.04 6.42 -9.08
C TYR A 120 43.41 6.59 -8.43
N GLU A 121 43.45 6.81 -7.11
CA GLU A 121 44.70 6.94 -6.34
C GLU A 121 45.57 5.68 -6.45
N ALA A 122 44.97 4.49 -6.29
CA ALA A 122 45.67 3.22 -6.49
C ALA A 122 46.25 3.10 -7.91
N SER A 123 45.50 3.52 -8.95
CA SER A 123 45.98 3.48 -10.34
C SER A 123 47.16 4.44 -10.59
N VAL A 124 47.17 5.62 -9.96
CA VAL A 124 48.24 6.62 -10.07
C VAL A 124 49.50 6.12 -9.36
N LEU A 125 49.35 5.55 -8.16
CA LEU A 125 50.46 4.94 -7.42
C LEU A 125 51.04 3.74 -8.17
N PHE A 126 50.20 2.86 -8.73
CA PHE A 126 50.64 1.72 -9.51
C PHE A 126 51.43 2.15 -10.76
N LYS A 127 50.93 3.11 -11.54
CA LYS A 127 51.66 3.68 -12.70
C LYS A 127 53.03 4.25 -12.29
N LYS A 128 53.09 4.99 -11.17
CA LYS A 128 54.33 5.59 -10.64
C LYS A 128 55.33 4.55 -10.13
N LEU A 129 54.86 3.40 -9.62
CA LEU A 129 55.71 2.29 -9.19
C LEU A 129 56.19 1.46 -10.40
N GLY A 130 55.29 1.15 -11.34
CA GLY A 130 55.61 0.42 -12.57
C GLY A 130 56.75 1.07 -13.36
N LEU A 131 56.64 2.39 -13.64
CA LEU A 131 57.69 3.15 -14.34
C LEU A 131 59.05 3.12 -13.63
N LYS A 132 59.07 3.08 -12.28
CA LYS A 132 60.31 2.97 -11.50
C LYS A 132 60.92 1.57 -11.58
N LEU A 133 60.08 0.53 -11.47
CA LEU A 133 60.52 -0.86 -11.52
C LEU A 133 61.00 -1.25 -12.92
N ASP A 134 60.33 -0.80 -13.97
CA ASP A 134 60.68 -1.07 -15.36
C ASP A 134 62.03 -0.42 -15.75
N ALA A 135 62.28 0.81 -15.29
CA ALA A 135 63.56 1.47 -15.45
C ALA A 135 64.72 0.75 -14.73
N LEU A 136 64.47 0.16 -13.55
CA LEU A 136 65.44 -0.68 -12.83
C LEU A 136 65.64 -2.05 -13.52
N ALA A 137 64.56 -2.63 -14.06
CA ALA A 137 64.54 -3.89 -14.78
C ALA A 137 65.00 -3.78 -16.25
N HIS A 138 65.67 -2.68 -16.62
CA HIS A 138 66.20 -2.43 -17.97
C HIS A 138 65.14 -2.63 -19.07
N PHE A 139 63.90 -2.17 -18.82
CA PHE A 139 62.75 -2.25 -19.73
C PHE A 139 62.40 -3.67 -20.22
N SER A 140 62.87 -4.70 -19.52
CA SER A 140 62.74 -6.11 -19.94
C SER A 140 61.42 -6.76 -19.53
N PHE A 141 60.52 -6.03 -18.87
CA PHE A 141 59.28 -6.57 -18.29
C PHE A 141 57.99 -6.01 -18.90
N ALA A 142 58.01 -4.85 -19.56
CA ALA A 142 56.82 -4.17 -20.06
C ALA A 142 56.52 -4.42 -21.56
N PRO A 143 55.74 -5.45 -21.94
CA PRO A 143 55.01 -5.38 -23.19
C PRO A 143 54.05 -4.18 -23.09
N LYS A 144 53.94 -3.40 -24.17
CA LYS A 144 53.09 -2.19 -24.18
C LYS A 144 51.67 -2.57 -23.76
N PRO A 145 51.04 -1.85 -22.81
CA PRO A 145 49.67 -2.13 -22.43
C PRO A 145 48.78 -2.01 -23.67
N VAL A 146 47.96 -3.04 -23.91
CA VAL A 146 46.97 -3.00 -25.00
C VAL A 146 45.86 -2.06 -24.58
N VAL A 147 46.08 -0.77 -24.81
CA VAL A 147 44.99 0.18 -24.99
C VAL A 147 44.33 -0.20 -26.32
N GLU A 148 43.02 -0.38 -26.30
CA GLU A 148 42.24 -0.51 -27.53
C GLU A 148 42.15 0.89 -28.17
N ASP A 149 43.25 1.34 -28.78
CA ASP A 149 43.38 2.62 -29.49
C ASP A 149 42.62 2.59 -30.83
N ILE A 150 41.31 2.36 -30.73
CA ILE A 150 40.34 2.52 -31.82
C ILE A 150 40.30 3.97 -32.28
N LEU A 151 41.16 4.30 -33.26
CA LEU A 151 40.89 5.12 -34.46
C LEU A 151 42.19 5.63 -35.12
N HIS A 152 43.32 5.71 -34.40
CA HIS A 152 44.49 6.51 -34.81
C HIS A 152 45.81 5.74 -35.06
N LEU A 153 45.79 4.39 -35.08
CA LEU A 153 47.00 3.58 -35.36
C LEU A 153 47.22 3.27 -36.85
N TRP A 154 46.56 4.01 -37.75
CA TRP A 154 46.65 3.82 -39.20
C TRP A 154 47.37 4.99 -39.88
N ALA A 155 48.08 4.72 -40.97
CA ALA A 155 48.99 5.66 -41.59
C ALA A 155 48.24 6.88 -42.17
N VAL A 156 48.73 8.09 -41.84
CA VAL A 156 48.14 9.41 -42.13
C VAL A 156 47.96 9.74 -43.63
N ALA A 157 48.27 8.79 -44.53
CA ALA A 157 48.16 8.92 -45.98
C ALA A 157 46.92 8.23 -46.59
N VAL A 158 46.09 7.54 -45.81
CA VAL A 158 44.87 6.85 -46.28
C VAL A 158 43.62 7.53 -45.73
N SER A 159 42.62 7.77 -46.58
CA SER A 159 41.34 8.35 -46.17
C SER A 159 40.45 7.33 -45.48
N ASP A 160 39.75 7.75 -44.43
CA ASP A 160 38.82 6.97 -43.58
C ASP A 160 37.87 6.03 -44.38
N ALA A 161 37.28 6.55 -45.46
CA ALA A 161 36.37 5.80 -46.34
C ALA A 161 37.00 4.60 -47.09
N ALA A 162 38.34 4.46 -47.08
CA ALA A 162 39.06 3.30 -47.62
C ALA A 162 39.53 2.32 -46.53
N MET A 163 39.27 2.62 -45.25
CA MET A 163 39.67 1.82 -44.10
C MET A 163 38.49 1.09 -43.46
N LEU A 164 37.28 1.65 -43.54
CA LEU A 164 36.03 0.89 -43.34
C LEU A 164 35.90 -0.22 -44.38
N ALA A 165 35.46 -1.40 -43.94
CA ALA A 165 35.12 -2.49 -44.85
C ALA A 165 33.87 -2.14 -45.66
N PRO A 166 33.71 -2.62 -46.92
CA PRO A 166 32.51 -2.38 -47.72
C PRO A 166 31.19 -2.80 -47.05
N GLN A 167 31.25 -3.75 -46.11
CA GLN A 167 30.10 -4.19 -45.29
C GLN A 167 29.72 -3.18 -44.19
N GLU A 168 30.66 -2.38 -43.70
CA GLU A 168 30.42 -1.31 -42.71
C GLU A 168 29.87 -0.05 -43.39
N VAL A 169 30.29 0.20 -44.64
CA VAL A 169 29.73 1.26 -45.49
C VAL A 169 28.32 0.90 -46.00
N PHE A 170 27.99 -0.39 -46.17
CA PHE A 170 26.72 -0.84 -46.74
C PHE A 170 26.17 -2.14 -46.12
N GLU A 171 25.30 -2.02 -45.10
CA GLU A 171 24.53 -3.14 -44.54
C GLU A 171 23.32 -3.54 -45.42
N GLY A 172 23.58 -3.98 -46.66
CA GLY A 172 22.57 -4.48 -47.58
C GLY A 172 21.96 -5.83 -47.17
N LYS A 173 20.63 -6.00 -47.32
CA LYS A 173 19.91 -7.26 -47.00
C LYS A 173 19.99 -8.35 -48.09
N GLY A 174 21.09 -8.41 -48.85
CA GLY A 174 21.30 -9.38 -49.93
C GLY A 174 20.20 -9.32 -51.00
N ASP A 175 19.78 -10.48 -51.52
CA ASP A 175 18.75 -10.60 -52.56
C ASP A 175 17.36 -10.13 -52.09
N ILE A 176 17.03 -8.86 -52.37
CA ILE A 176 15.71 -8.28 -52.13
C ILE A 176 14.72 -8.76 -53.22
N LYS A 177 14.37 -10.05 -53.22
CA LYS A 177 13.27 -10.57 -54.04
C LYS A 177 11.92 -10.06 -53.53
N GLU A 178 11.09 -9.57 -54.44
CA GLU A 178 9.71 -9.15 -54.18
C GLU A 178 8.81 -10.34 -53.80
N GLU A 179 7.62 -10.09 -53.25
CA GLU A 179 6.67 -11.17 -52.89
C GLU A 179 5.97 -11.77 -54.14
N THR A 180 5.94 -11.06 -55.25
CA THR A 180 5.36 -11.49 -56.55
C THR A 180 6.24 -12.54 -57.27
N GLU A 181 7.56 -12.38 -57.21
CA GLU A 181 8.55 -13.31 -57.78
C GLU A 181 8.78 -14.57 -56.92
N LEU A 182 8.21 -14.60 -55.71
CA LEU A 182 8.56 -15.58 -54.69
C LEU A 182 7.82 -16.91 -54.87
N THR A 183 8.55 -17.98 -55.18
CA THR A 183 7.94 -19.31 -55.33
C THR A 183 7.18 -19.73 -54.06
N LYS A 184 6.13 -20.54 -54.24
CA LYS A 184 5.30 -21.06 -53.13
C LYS A 184 6.12 -21.86 -52.10
N GLU A 185 7.29 -22.37 -52.49
CA GLU A 185 8.23 -23.09 -51.63
C GLU A 185 9.20 -22.17 -50.90
N GLU A 186 9.79 -21.18 -51.58
CA GLU A 186 10.64 -20.18 -50.91
C GLU A 186 9.80 -19.38 -49.90
N SER A 187 8.53 -19.10 -50.22
CA SER A 187 7.53 -18.55 -49.29
C SER A 187 7.37 -19.38 -48.01
N LYS A 188 7.19 -20.71 -48.13
CA LYS A 188 7.12 -21.62 -46.98
C LYS A 188 8.44 -21.60 -46.17
N ARG A 189 9.59 -21.61 -46.86
CA ARG A 189 10.94 -21.55 -46.26
C ARG A 189 11.16 -20.24 -45.49
N ARG A 190 10.80 -19.08 -46.05
CA ARG A 190 10.85 -17.77 -45.38
C ARG A 190 9.96 -17.74 -44.14
N ARG A 191 8.71 -18.24 -44.21
CA ARG A 191 7.80 -18.35 -43.05
C ARG A 191 8.37 -19.23 -41.93
N ALA A 192 8.92 -20.41 -42.26
CA ALA A 192 9.54 -21.30 -41.28
C ALA A 192 10.79 -20.68 -40.61
N ASN A 193 11.67 -20.04 -41.39
CA ASN A 193 12.85 -19.36 -40.85
C ASN A 193 12.47 -18.16 -39.97
N LYS A 194 11.48 -17.35 -40.38
CA LYS A 194 10.90 -16.26 -39.58
C LYS A 194 10.41 -16.80 -38.22
N LYS A 195 9.63 -17.89 -38.19
CA LYS A 195 9.16 -18.55 -36.95
C LYS A 195 10.32 -19.04 -36.06
N ARG A 196 11.38 -19.62 -36.65
CA ARG A 196 12.60 -20.03 -35.91
C ARG A 196 13.32 -18.84 -35.28
N ARG A 197 13.55 -17.75 -36.03
CA ARG A 197 14.20 -16.52 -35.52
C ARG A 197 13.40 -15.88 -34.38
N PHE A 198 12.08 -15.81 -34.48
CA PHE A 198 11.23 -15.30 -33.40
C PHE A 198 11.29 -16.18 -32.13
N LYS A 199 11.25 -17.51 -32.25
CA LYS A 199 11.42 -18.39 -31.07
C LYS A 199 12.79 -18.20 -30.41
N ALA A 200 13.86 -18.12 -31.20
CA ALA A 200 15.21 -17.89 -30.67
C ALA A 200 15.35 -16.52 -29.96
N ALA A 201 14.76 -15.46 -30.53
CA ALA A 201 14.75 -14.13 -29.92
C ALA A 201 13.96 -14.09 -28.60
N ALA A 202 12.82 -14.81 -28.52
CA ALA A 202 12.05 -14.93 -27.29
C ALA A 202 12.87 -15.63 -26.18
N VAL A 203 13.51 -16.76 -26.49
CA VAL A 203 14.37 -17.50 -25.54
C VAL A 203 15.55 -16.66 -25.06
N LYS A 204 16.19 -15.87 -25.95
CA LYS A 204 17.26 -14.92 -25.53
C LYS A 204 16.73 -13.84 -24.58
N ARG A 205 15.52 -13.32 -24.79
CA ARG A 205 14.89 -12.32 -23.89
C ARG A 205 14.56 -12.90 -22.52
N THR A 206 14.02 -14.12 -22.45
CA THR A 206 13.74 -14.77 -21.15
C THR A 206 15.03 -15.14 -20.42
N GLY A 207 16.04 -15.67 -21.13
CA GLY A 207 17.35 -15.98 -20.53
C GLY A 207 18.07 -14.75 -19.98
N LYS A 208 18.07 -13.64 -20.73
CA LYS A 208 18.69 -12.39 -20.27
C LYS A 208 18.00 -11.84 -19.01
N LYS A 209 16.66 -11.89 -18.91
CA LYS A 209 15.93 -11.52 -17.69
C LYS A 209 16.28 -12.38 -16.47
N VAL A 210 16.64 -13.65 -16.66
CA VAL A 210 17.09 -14.52 -15.56
C VAL A 210 18.50 -14.16 -15.09
N GLN A 211 19.40 -13.75 -15.99
CA GLN A 211 20.74 -13.28 -15.61
C GLN A 211 20.72 -11.90 -14.94
N GLU A 212 19.95 -10.95 -15.46
CA GLU A 212 19.82 -9.61 -14.85
C GLU A 212 19.01 -9.62 -13.53
N GLY A 213 18.23 -10.67 -13.27
CA GLY A 213 17.54 -10.88 -11.99
C GLY A 213 18.36 -11.59 -10.91
N ALA A 214 19.57 -12.06 -11.22
CA ALA A 214 20.37 -12.93 -10.34
C ALA A 214 21.40 -12.17 -9.48
N LEU A 215 20.96 -11.14 -8.75
CA LEU A 215 21.76 -10.59 -7.65
C LEU A 215 21.72 -11.53 -6.44
N PRO A 216 22.88 -11.88 -5.83
CA PRO A 216 22.92 -12.81 -4.69
C PRO A 216 22.35 -12.14 -3.44
N ASN A 217 21.14 -12.53 -3.06
CA ASN A 217 20.41 -11.95 -1.93
C ASN A 217 20.94 -12.51 -0.59
N GLN A 218 22.14 -12.10 -0.18
CA GLN A 218 22.72 -12.41 1.13
C GLN A 218 22.05 -11.59 2.23
N MET A 219 20.84 -12.02 2.64
CA MET A 219 20.17 -11.52 3.83
C MET A 219 20.26 -12.55 4.96
N ASN A 220 21.06 -12.23 5.99
CA ASN A 220 21.22 -13.05 7.18
C ASN A 220 19.95 -12.99 8.05
N GLY A 221 18.95 -13.82 7.71
CA GLY A 221 17.73 -13.99 8.49
C GLY A 221 17.86 -15.11 9.53
N ASN A 222 17.94 -14.75 10.81
CA ASN A 222 17.91 -15.71 11.93
C ASN A 222 16.50 -16.32 12.07
N PHE A 223 16.20 -17.36 11.29
CA PHE A 223 14.87 -17.97 11.26
C PHE A 223 14.70 -18.94 12.43
N PHE A 224 14.05 -18.47 13.49
CA PHE A 224 13.82 -19.22 14.73
C PHE A 224 12.98 -20.49 14.43
N ARG A 225 13.59 -21.67 14.55
CA ARG A 225 12.91 -22.95 14.27
C ARG A 225 11.98 -23.33 15.41
N ILE A 226 10.72 -22.89 15.32
CA ILE A 226 9.63 -23.46 16.11
C ILE A 226 9.26 -24.82 15.48
N THR A 227 9.80 -25.91 16.02
CA THR A 227 9.37 -27.26 15.69
C THR A 227 8.08 -27.57 16.44
N CYS A 228 6.96 -27.67 15.72
CA CYS A 228 5.74 -28.27 16.24
C CYS A 228 5.92 -29.79 16.25
N SER A 229 6.06 -30.39 17.43
CA SER A 229 5.84 -31.83 17.59
C SER A 229 4.35 -32.12 17.64
N ILE A 230 3.98 -33.28 17.09
CA ILE A 230 2.71 -33.97 17.31
C ILE A 230 2.84 -34.80 18.59
#